data_AF-A0A959JMB6-F1
#
_entry.id   AF-A0A959JMB6-F1
#
_cell.length_a   1.000
_cell.length_b   1.000
_cell.length_c   1.000
_cell.angle_alpha   90.00
_cell.angle_beta   90.00
_cell.angle_gamma   90.00
#
_symmetry.space_group_name_H-M   'P 1'
#
loop_
_entity.id
_entity.type
_entity.pdbx_description
1 polymer ?
#
loop_
_entity_poly.entity_id
_entity_poly.type
_entity_poly.pdbx_seq_one_letter_code
_entity_poly.pdbx_strand_id
1 'polypeptide(L)'
;MLTSFQGVIGILLNYAWLSFGITSGNVPSIDHVEACPPGDPIIIYFQKPASWVHAKIYYWGETPANTQQDVSWPGVDMTLMQSGCDWYYFVFEEAVDCTNLIFNSGTGTQTADLNRCTD
;
A
#
# COMPACT_ATOMS: atom_id res chain seq x y z
N MET A 1 -36.10 -30.93 15.23
CA MET A 1 -35.82 -29.68 15.96
C MET A 1 -34.31 -29.45 15.86
N LEU A 2 -33.86 -28.64 14.91
CA LEU A 2 -32.47 -28.21 14.81
C LEU A 2 -32.50 -26.70 14.67
N THR A 3 -31.89 -26.03 15.64
CA THR A 3 -31.89 -24.58 15.81
C THR A 3 -31.06 -23.93 14.69
N SER A 4 -31.71 -23.09 13.88
CA SER A 4 -31.10 -22.24 12.86
C SER A 4 -30.14 -21.24 13.54
N PHE A 5 -28.84 -21.42 13.34
CA PHE A 5 -27.84 -20.38 13.61
C PHE A 5 -27.94 -19.33 12.50
N GLN A 6 -28.55 -18.18 12.78
CA GLN A 6 -28.41 -16.99 11.93
C GLN A 6 -27.17 -16.24 12.41
N GLY A 7 -26.02 -16.55 11.83
CA GLY A 7 -24.79 -15.78 12.02
C GLY A 7 -24.62 -14.81 10.86
N VAL A 8 -24.68 -13.51 11.12
CA VAL A 8 -24.13 -12.51 10.21
C VAL A 8 -22.62 -12.53 10.44
N ILE A 9 -21.85 -13.09 9.50
CA ILE A 9 -20.40 -12.92 9.48
C ILE A 9 -20.15 -11.54 8.87
N GLY A 10 -19.97 -10.54 9.72
CA GLY A 10 -19.41 -9.25 9.33
C GLY A 10 -17.89 -9.38 9.33
N ILE A 11 -17.26 -9.37 8.15
CA ILE A 11 -15.81 -9.15 8.04
C ILE A 11 -15.62 -7.68 7.66
N LEU A 12 -14.91 -6.94 8.51
CA LEU A 12 -14.43 -5.59 8.21
C LEU A 12 -13.21 -5.70 7.31
N LEU A 13 -13.28 -5.16 6.10
CA LEU A 13 -12.09 -4.90 5.29
C LEU A 13 -12.21 -3.54 4.60
N ASN A 14 -11.18 -2.71 4.80
CA ASN A 14 -10.80 -1.52 4.03
C ASN A 14 -11.87 -0.95 3.08
N TYR A 15 -12.83 -0.26 3.71
CA TYR A 15 -13.66 0.84 3.18
C TYR A 15 -14.86 0.56 2.25
N ALA A 16 -15.45 -0.65 2.23
CA ALA A 16 -16.73 -0.86 1.54
C ALA A 16 -17.78 -1.62 2.39
N TRP A 17 -18.99 -1.05 2.51
CA TRP A 17 -20.16 -1.74 3.07
C TRP A 17 -20.93 -2.40 1.92
N LEU A 18 -20.94 -3.73 1.83
CA LEU A 18 -21.86 -4.45 0.95
C LEU A 18 -22.92 -5.16 1.80
N SER A 19 -24.20 -4.88 1.51
CA SER A 19 -25.33 -5.60 2.09
C SER A 19 -25.86 -6.62 1.08
N PHE A 20 -26.02 -7.87 1.52
CA PHE A 20 -26.63 -8.92 0.71
C PHE A 20 -27.85 -9.46 1.45
N GLY A 21 -29.03 -9.34 0.83
CA GLY A 21 -30.23 -10.05 1.27
C GLY A 21 -30.27 -11.43 0.63
N ILE A 22 -30.37 -12.49 1.45
CA ILE A 22 -30.56 -13.85 0.94
C ILE A 22 -32.01 -14.26 1.20
N THR A 23 -32.83 -14.37 0.16
CA THR A 23 -34.14 -15.04 0.28
C THR A 23 -33.99 -16.49 -0.14
N SER A 24 -34.35 -17.40 0.76
CA SER A 24 -34.36 -18.86 0.54
C SER A 24 -35.02 -19.23 -0.79
N GLY A 25 -34.24 -19.73 -1.75
CA GLY A 25 -34.80 -20.41 -2.92
C GLY A 25 -33.98 -20.27 -4.20
N ASN A 26 -33.31 -19.14 -4.41
CA ASN A 26 -32.48 -18.90 -5.59
C ASN A 26 -31.10 -18.42 -5.13
N VAL A 27 -30.11 -19.31 -5.14
CA VAL A 27 -28.71 -18.88 -5.21
C VAL A 27 -28.50 -18.41 -6.65
N PRO A 28 -28.36 -17.10 -6.94
CA PRO A 28 -27.75 -16.73 -8.21
C PRO A 28 -26.37 -17.39 -8.23
N SER A 29 -26.02 -18.02 -9.35
CA SER A 29 -24.63 -18.40 -9.62
C SER A 29 -23.76 -17.20 -9.28
N ILE A 30 -22.85 -17.37 -8.31
CA ILE A 30 -21.81 -16.39 -8.02
C ILE A 30 -20.89 -16.42 -9.24
N ASP A 31 -21.24 -15.66 -10.27
CA ASP A 31 -20.31 -15.22 -11.31
C ASP A 31 -19.51 -14.01 -10.80
N HIS A 32 -19.16 -14.02 -9.52
CA HIS A 32 -18.31 -12.99 -8.96
C HIS A 32 -16.86 -13.37 -9.23
N VAL A 33 -16.47 -12.97 -10.44
CA VAL A 33 -15.11 -12.78 -10.92
C VAL A 33 -14.31 -12.06 -9.84
N GLU A 34 -13.41 -12.77 -9.17
CA GLU A 34 -12.28 -12.11 -8.54
C GLU A 34 -11.21 -11.98 -9.62
N ALA A 35 -11.17 -10.80 -10.25
CA ALA A 35 -9.97 -10.38 -10.92
C ALA A 35 -8.84 -10.42 -9.88
N CYS A 36 -7.68 -10.97 -10.28
CA CYS A 36 -6.42 -10.71 -9.60
C CYS A 36 -6.39 -9.21 -9.23
N PRO A 37 -6.13 -8.81 -7.96
CA PRO A 37 -6.02 -7.40 -7.60
C PRO A 37 -5.05 -6.71 -8.58
N PRO A 38 -5.33 -5.46 -8.98
CA PRO A 38 -4.48 -4.79 -9.96
C PRO A 38 -3.13 -4.50 -9.32
N GLY A 39 -2.12 -5.30 -9.67
CA GLY A 39 -0.71 -5.06 -9.35
C GLY A 39 -0.29 -5.49 -7.94
N ASP A 40 0.90 -6.09 -7.85
CA ASP A 40 1.58 -6.23 -6.55
C ASP A 40 2.07 -4.84 -6.09
N PRO A 41 1.88 -4.46 -4.81
CA PRO A 41 2.31 -3.15 -4.34
C PRO A 41 3.81 -2.97 -4.48
N ILE A 42 4.24 -1.78 -4.91
CA ILE A 42 5.67 -1.45 -4.96
C ILE A 42 6.20 -1.34 -3.53
N ILE A 43 7.09 -2.26 -3.15
CA ILE A 43 7.84 -2.19 -1.90
C ILE A 43 9.25 -1.70 -2.19
N ILE A 44 9.60 -0.57 -1.57
CA ILE A 44 10.92 0.02 -1.66
C ILE A 44 11.69 -0.25 -0.39
N TYR A 45 12.88 -0.85 -0.53
CA TYR A 45 13.82 -1.05 0.56
C TYR A 45 14.99 -0.09 0.43
N PHE A 46 15.40 0.50 1.55
CA PHE A 46 16.51 1.43 1.61
C PHE A 46 17.41 1.12 2.80
N GLN A 47 18.70 0.93 2.53
CA GLN A 47 19.69 0.86 3.59
C GLN A 47 20.17 2.28 3.91
N LYS A 48 19.83 2.76 5.09
CA LYS A 48 20.19 4.10 5.54
C LYS A 48 21.71 4.20 5.78
N PRO A 49 22.42 5.19 5.19
CA PRO A 49 23.81 5.45 5.54
C PRO A 49 23.97 5.73 7.03
N ALA A 50 25.10 5.31 7.61
CA ALA A 50 25.38 5.50 9.04
C ALA A 50 25.41 6.99 9.46
N SER A 51 25.71 7.90 8.52
CA SER A 51 25.72 9.35 8.76
C SER A 51 24.31 9.98 8.82
N TRP A 52 23.26 9.27 8.39
CA TRP A 52 21.90 9.79 8.38
C TRP A 52 21.20 9.52 9.71
N VAL A 53 20.57 10.56 10.27
CA VAL A 53 19.76 10.45 11.49
C VAL A 53 18.38 9.83 11.20
N HIS A 54 17.77 10.22 10.08
CA HIS A 54 16.47 9.73 9.64
C HIS A 54 16.55 9.15 8.23
N ALA A 55 15.63 8.24 7.91
CA ALA A 55 15.39 7.79 6.53
C ALA A 55 13.97 8.24 6.14
N LYS A 56 13.90 9.24 5.27
CA LYS A 56 12.66 9.74 4.68
C LYS A 56 12.61 9.43 3.20
N ILE A 57 11.40 9.22 2.69
CA ILE A 57 11.11 9.06 1.27
C ILE A 57 10.22 10.20 0.81
N TYR A 58 10.68 10.91 -0.22
CA TYR A 58 9.90 11.87 -0.98
C TYR A 58 9.57 11.22 -2.33
N TYR A 59 8.33 11.29 -2.77
CA TYR A 59 7.88 10.71 -4.03
C TYR A 59 6.89 11.62 -4.74
N TRP A 60 6.89 11.54 -6.07
CA TRP A 60 6.00 12.34 -6.91
C TRP A 60 5.74 11.72 -8.28
N GLY A 61 4.66 12.16 -8.92
CA GLY A 61 4.39 11.87 -10.32
C GLY A 61 4.15 10.37 -10.53
N GLU A 62 3.34 9.79 -9.67
CA GLU A 62 2.91 8.42 -9.79
C GLU A 62 2.13 8.16 -11.08
N THR A 63 2.24 6.95 -11.59
CA THR A 63 1.48 6.46 -12.74
C THR A 63 0.83 5.15 -12.33
N PRO A 64 -0.47 4.95 -12.58
CA PRO A 64 -1.46 5.93 -13.05
C PRO A 64 -1.60 7.14 -12.11
N ALA A 65 -1.88 8.32 -12.66
CA ALA A 65 -1.96 9.55 -11.86
C ALA A 65 -3.14 9.53 -10.89
N ASN A 66 -2.97 10.17 -9.71
CA ASN A 66 -3.92 10.22 -8.60
C ASN A 66 -4.19 8.86 -7.94
N THR A 67 -3.29 7.88 -8.10
CA THR A 67 -3.35 6.62 -7.36
C THR A 67 -2.81 6.76 -5.95
N GLN A 68 -1.89 7.70 -5.74
CA GLN A 68 -1.36 8.08 -4.43
C GLN A 68 -1.08 9.58 -4.42
N GLN A 69 -1.36 10.27 -3.31
CA GLN A 69 -1.09 11.70 -3.24
C GLN A 69 0.41 11.98 -3.12
N ASP A 70 0.93 12.87 -3.98
CA ASP A 70 2.28 13.44 -3.85
C ASP A 70 2.52 14.00 -2.44
N VAL A 71 3.70 13.72 -1.89
CA VAL A 71 4.11 14.25 -0.59
C VAL A 71 4.83 15.58 -0.74
N SER A 72 4.74 16.46 0.27
CA SER A 72 5.55 17.67 0.31
C SER A 72 6.95 17.37 0.81
N TRP A 73 7.98 18.07 0.31
CA TRP A 73 9.35 17.96 0.81
C TRP A 73 9.41 18.21 2.34
N PRO A 74 10.13 17.41 3.14
CA PRO A 74 11.07 16.33 2.79
C PRO A 74 10.44 14.92 2.66
N GLY A 75 9.14 14.82 2.48
CA GLY A 75 8.42 13.55 2.37
C GLY A 75 8.08 12.92 3.71
N VAL A 76 7.87 11.62 3.70
CA VAL A 76 7.38 10.83 4.84
C VAL A 76 8.48 9.97 5.45
N ASP A 77 8.33 9.62 6.73
CA ASP A 77 9.25 8.70 7.41
C ASP A 77 9.08 7.27 6.88
N MET A 78 10.20 6.59 6.64
CA MET A 78 10.20 5.18 6.30
C MET A 78 10.12 4.30 7.55
N THR A 79 9.61 3.08 7.39
CA THR A 79 9.48 2.12 8.50
C THR A 79 10.77 1.32 8.67
N LEU A 80 11.28 1.25 9.89
CA LEU A 80 12.42 0.40 10.22
C LEU A 80 12.03 -1.09 10.12
N MET A 81 12.80 -1.89 9.38
CA MET A 81 12.49 -3.30 9.16
C MET A 81 12.67 -4.14 10.43
N GLN A 82 13.76 -3.90 11.17
CA GLN A 82 14.03 -4.57 12.45
C GLN A 82 14.93 -3.71 13.34
N SER A 83 14.68 -3.72 14.64
CA SER A 83 15.58 -3.07 15.61
C SER A 83 17.00 -3.64 15.51
N GLY A 84 17.98 -2.77 15.30
CA GLY A 84 19.39 -3.15 15.18
C GLY A 84 19.88 -3.38 13.74
N CYS A 85 19.03 -3.20 12.73
CA CYS A 85 19.46 -3.11 11.33
C CYS A 85 19.28 -1.68 10.80
N ASP A 86 19.97 -1.34 9.70
CA ASP A 86 19.84 -0.04 9.02
C ASP A 86 18.90 -0.11 7.81
N TRP A 87 18.06 -1.15 7.72
CA TRP A 87 17.14 -1.36 6.61
C TRP A 87 15.76 -0.77 6.93
N TYR A 88 15.29 0.07 6.02
CA TYR A 88 13.99 0.71 6.05
C TYR A 88 13.18 0.30 4.84
N TYR A 89 11.86 0.33 4.96
CA TYR A 89 10.96 0.07 3.86
C TYR A 89 9.80 1.07 3.80
N PHE A 90 9.26 1.25 2.59
CA PHE A 90 8.03 1.97 2.32
C PHE A 90 7.21 1.17 1.30
N VAL A 91 5.89 1.14 1.51
CA VAL A 91 4.94 0.42 0.65
C VAL A 91 4.06 1.47 -0.02
N PHE A 92 4.05 1.47 -1.35
CA PHE A 92 3.11 2.28 -2.14
C PHE A 92 1.74 1.60 -2.20
N GLU A 93 0.70 2.38 -2.46
CA GLU A 93 -0.63 1.85 -2.78
C GLU A 93 -0.56 0.86 -3.97
N GLU A 94 -1.38 -0.20 -3.94
CA GLU A 94 -1.36 -1.30 -4.93
C GLU A 94 -1.55 -0.81 -6.37
N ALA A 95 -2.27 0.31 -6.56
CA ALA A 95 -2.55 0.88 -7.86
C ALA A 95 -1.37 1.66 -8.49
N VAL A 96 -0.24 1.83 -7.80
CA VAL A 96 0.92 2.58 -8.32
C VAL A 96 1.79 1.65 -9.17
N ASP A 97 1.88 1.93 -10.47
CA ASP A 97 2.76 1.23 -11.41
C ASP A 97 4.15 1.88 -11.49
N CYS A 98 4.22 3.21 -11.55
CA CYS A 98 5.48 3.95 -11.57
C CYS A 98 5.45 5.12 -10.59
N THR A 99 6.62 5.53 -10.11
CA THR A 99 6.77 6.75 -9.31
C THR A 99 8.22 7.24 -9.33
N ASN A 100 8.41 8.55 -9.22
CA ASN A 100 9.73 9.12 -8.94
C ASN A 100 9.90 9.26 -7.43
N LEU A 101 11.12 9.03 -6.95
CA LEU A 101 11.41 9.08 -5.51
C LEU A 101 12.83 9.55 -5.20
N ILE A 102 12.99 10.12 -4.02
CA ILE A 102 14.26 10.53 -3.43
C ILE A 102 14.28 10.07 -1.98
N PHE A 103 15.38 9.46 -1.56
CA PHE A 103 15.65 9.23 -0.14
C PHE A 103 16.40 10.42 0.43
N ASN A 104 16.05 10.85 1.64
CA ASN A 104 16.71 11.96 2.31
C ASN A 104 16.77 11.79 3.83
N SER A 105 17.65 12.57 4.46
CA SER A 105 17.87 12.56 5.90
C SER A 105 16.93 13.49 6.69
N GLY A 106 16.05 14.23 6.01
CA GLY A 106 15.26 15.33 6.58
C GLY A 106 16.07 16.57 6.97
N THR A 107 17.40 16.52 6.88
CA THR A 107 18.34 17.55 7.36
C THR A 107 19.29 18.06 6.27
N GLY A 108 18.92 17.90 5.00
CA GLY A 108 19.63 18.46 3.84
C GLY A 108 20.58 17.52 3.11
N THR A 109 20.65 16.24 3.48
CA THR A 109 21.32 15.19 2.67
C THR A 109 20.28 14.35 1.95
N GLN A 110 20.51 14.03 0.68
CA GLN A 110 19.59 13.29 -0.17
C GLN A 110 20.32 12.45 -1.24
N THR A 111 19.63 11.48 -1.82
CA THR A 111 20.07 10.79 -3.04
C THR A 111 19.82 11.64 -4.28
N ALA A 112 20.32 11.19 -5.43
CA ALA A 112 19.81 11.65 -6.71
C ALA A 112 18.34 11.22 -6.91
N ASP A 113 17.69 11.79 -7.92
CA ASP A 113 16.36 11.40 -8.35
C ASP A 113 16.37 9.96 -8.85
N LEU A 114 15.46 9.16 -8.32
CA LEU A 114 15.27 7.77 -8.69
C LEU A 114 13.87 7.59 -9.28
N ASN A 115 13.70 6.57 -10.11
CA ASN A 115 12.42 6.17 -10.65
C ASN A 115 12.24 4.67 -10.43
N ARG A 116 11.05 4.26 -10.00
CA ARG A 116 10.65 2.86 -9.92
C ARG A 116 9.35 2.66 -10.72
N CYS A 117 9.37 1.67 -11.61
CA CYS A 117 8.19 1.16 -12.33
C CYS A 117 8.07 -0.36 -12.15
N THR A 118 6.87 -0.91 -11.98
CA THR A 118 6.53 -2.34 -12.12
C THR A 118 6.84 -2.79 -13.56
N ASP A 119 7.38 -4.01 -13.72
CA ASP A 119 7.81 -4.56 -15.02
C ASP A 119 6.69 -5.33 -15.74
#